data_AF-A0A2G2BCG5-F1
#
_entry.id   AF-A0A2G2BCG5-F1
#
_cell.length_a   1.000
_cell.length_b   1.000
_cell.length_c   1.000
_cell.angle_alpha   90.00
_cell.angle_beta   90.00
_cell.angle_gamma   90.00
#
_symmetry.space_group_name_H-M   'P 1'
#
loop_
_entity.id
_entity.type
_entity.pdbx_description
1 polymer ?
#
loop_
_entity_poly.entity_id
_entity_poly.type
_entity_poly.pdbx_seq_one_letter_code
_entity_poly.pdbx_strand_id
1 'polypeptide(L)'
;MLLQHHLKKLRLPTFQGEYAKQAQICAAENKDHIQYLARLCEMELIDRKRRMIERRIKAAKFPSTKSFDSFDFKIMPGLNKPLTMDLARCDYVDRRENIIAPGASGTGKTHIALGLGLAACQRGLKLQRLQKQLTSQNLLIIDEPGFVPLSKSGAELLFEVISRRYERGSIIITSNLPFDEWTEVFGAERLTGARLDRLTHHVNILEMNGESYRLNQIRAKRLTP
;
A
#
# COMPACT_ATOMS: atom_id res chain seq x y z
N MET A 1 -34.67 25.10 1.85
CA MET A 1 -34.08 26.42 2.18
C MET A 1 -32.75 26.61 1.45
N LEU A 2 -32.44 27.84 1.02
CA LEU A 2 -31.27 28.22 0.23
C LEU A 2 -29.92 27.77 0.86
N LEU A 3 -29.79 27.87 2.19
CA LEU A 3 -28.58 27.45 2.93
C LEU A 3 -28.24 25.97 2.74
N GLN A 4 -29.22 25.06 2.90
CA GLN A 4 -29.00 23.62 2.73
C GLN A 4 -28.52 23.27 1.32
N HIS A 5 -29.07 23.95 0.31
CA HIS A 5 -28.63 23.77 -1.07
C HIS A 5 -27.15 24.18 -1.25
N HIS A 6 -26.75 25.33 -0.70
CA HIS A 6 -25.36 25.79 -0.76
C HIS A 6 -24.40 24.88 0.02
N LEU A 7 -24.76 24.43 1.22
CA LEU A 7 -23.93 23.50 2.01
C LEU A 7 -23.70 22.17 1.28
N LYS A 8 -24.74 21.66 0.60
CA LYS A 8 -24.59 20.46 -0.25
C LYS A 8 -23.64 20.71 -1.42
N LYS A 9 -23.75 21.86 -2.11
CA LYS A 9 -22.89 22.24 -3.24
C LYS A 9 -21.42 22.42 -2.82
N LEU A 10 -21.19 23.00 -1.65
CA LEU A 10 -19.86 23.17 -1.03
C LEU A 10 -19.32 21.88 -0.39
N ARG A 11 -20.13 20.80 -0.37
CA ARG A 11 -19.81 19.52 0.25
C ARG A 11 -19.49 19.65 1.74
N LEU A 12 -20.28 20.40 2.50
CA LEU A 12 -20.15 20.59 3.95
C LEU A 12 -21.20 19.75 4.71
N PRO A 13 -21.07 18.41 4.76
CA PRO A 13 -22.08 17.53 5.34
C PRO A 13 -22.24 17.71 6.85
N THR A 14 -21.18 18.07 7.59
CA THR A 14 -21.26 18.29 9.03
C THR A 14 -21.94 19.62 9.32
N PHE A 15 -21.64 20.68 8.54
CA PHE A 15 -22.44 21.91 8.59
C PHE A 15 -23.92 21.59 8.37
N GLN A 16 -24.25 20.86 7.30
CA GLN A 16 -25.64 20.56 6.95
C GLN A 16 -26.40 19.84 8.07
N GLY A 17 -25.73 18.96 8.82
CA GLY A 17 -26.34 18.24 9.95
C GLY A 17 -26.38 19.02 11.26
N GLU A 18 -25.40 19.91 11.51
CA GLU A 18 -25.17 20.48 12.84
C GLU A 18 -25.49 21.97 12.97
N TYR A 19 -25.64 22.71 11.86
CA TYR A 19 -25.78 24.18 11.89
C TYR A 19 -26.91 24.67 12.81
N ALA A 20 -28.08 24.04 12.74
CA ALA A 20 -29.24 24.46 13.52
C ALA A 20 -29.02 24.22 15.03
N LYS A 21 -28.46 23.05 15.38
CA LYS A 21 -28.16 22.69 16.77
C LYS A 21 -27.08 23.60 17.34
N GLN A 22 -26.01 23.85 16.59
CA GLN A 22 -24.93 24.74 17.04
C GLN A 22 -25.38 26.19 17.17
N ALA A 23 -26.32 26.65 16.33
CA ALA A 23 -26.90 27.99 16.47
C ALA A 23 -27.64 28.14 17.80
N GLN A 24 -28.44 27.15 18.20
CA GLN A 24 -29.13 27.14 19.49
C GLN A 24 -28.16 27.11 20.67
N ILE A 25 -27.14 26.26 20.62
CA ILE A 25 -26.12 26.16 21.67
C ILE A 25 -25.35 27.47 21.81
N CYS A 26 -24.90 28.06 20.70
CA CYS A 26 -24.16 29.32 20.74
C CYS A 26 -25.03 30.48 21.24
N ALA A 27 -26.30 30.53 20.85
CA ALA A 27 -27.24 31.52 21.39
C ALA A 27 -27.41 31.38 22.91
N ALA A 28 -27.55 30.14 23.42
CA ALA A 28 -27.67 29.88 24.85
C ALA A 28 -26.38 30.21 25.64
N GLU A 29 -25.22 30.03 25.01
CA GLU A 29 -23.91 30.37 25.59
C GLU A 29 -23.50 31.84 25.39
N ASN A 30 -24.37 32.70 24.84
CA ASN A 30 -24.06 34.09 24.44
C ASN A 30 -22.80 34.21 23.55
N LYS A 31 -22.59 33.23 22.67
CA LYS A 31 -21.49 33.25 21.70
C LYS A 31 -21.87 34.05 20.46
N ASP A 32 -20.91 34.79 19.94
CA ASP A 32 -21.09 35.59 18.75
C ASP A 32 -21.13 34.73 17.47
N HIS A 33 -21.44 35.37 16.34
CA HIS A 33 -21.51 34.69 15.04
C HIS A 33 -20.16 34.14 14.58
N ILE A 34 -19.05 34.77 14.97
CA ILE A 34 -17.70 34.33 14.61
C ILE A 34 -17.39 33.03 15.34
N GLN A 35 -17.71 32.93 16.63
CA GLN A 35 -17.55 31.75 17.46
C GLN A 35 -18.45 30.60 17.01
N TYR A 36 -19.69 30.88 16.63
CA TYR A 36 -20.59 29.89 16.02
C TYR A 36 -19.99 29.31 14.74
N LEU A 37 -19.52 30.18 13.82
CA LEU A 37 -18.91 29.75 12.57
C LEU A 37 -17.62 28.96 12.82
N ALA A 38 -16.78 29.41 13.76
CA ALA A 38 -15.56 28.71 14.16
C ALA A 38 -15.84 27.30 14.67
N ARG A 39 -16.85 27.12 15.55
CA ARG A 39 -17.27 25.80 16.04
C ARG A 39 -17.72 24.88 14.90
N LEU A 40 -18.54 25.38 13.97
CA LEU A 40 -18.97 24.59 12.81
C LEU A 40 -17.80 24.18 11.91
N CYS A 41 -16.88 25.11 11.63
CA CYS A 41 -15.66 24.82 10.90
C CYS A 41 -14.82 23.74 11.59
N GLU A 42 -14.63 23.84 12.90
CA GLU A 42 -13.86 22.88 13.68
C GLU A 42 -14.50 21.48 13.63
N MET A 43 -15.82 21.40 13.83
CA MET A 43 -16.57 20.13 13.71
C MET A 43 -16.42 19.50 12.32
N GLU A 44 -16.55 20.29 11.25
CA GLU A 44 -16.39 19.80 9.87
C GLU A 44 -14.96 19.32 9.59
N LEU A 45 -13.94 20.04 10.09
CA LEU A 45 -12.54 19.62 9.97
C LEU A 45 -12.28 18.30 10.70
N ILE A 46 -12.78 18.15 11.92
CA ILE A 46 -12.67 16.92 12.72
C ILE A 46 -13.34 15.75 12.00
N ASP A 47 -14.58 15.94 11.54
CA ASP A 47 -15.34 14.91 10.84
C ASP A 47 -14.68 14.50 9.52
N ARG A 48 -14.16 15.45 8.76
CA ARG A 48 -13.43 15.17 7.51
C ARG A 48 -12.16 14.37 7.79
N LYS A 49 -11.39 14.75 8.82
CA LYS A 49 -10.19 14.01 9.22
C LYS A 49 -10.55 12.58 9.64
N ARG A 50 -11.60 12.40 10.44
CA ARG A 50 -12.11 11.08 10.84
C ARG A 50 -12.50 10.23 9.64
N ARG A 51 -13.37 10.73 8.75
CA ARG A 51 -13.83 10.00 7.54
C ARG A 51 -12.67 9.66 6.60
N MET A 52 -11.69 10.56 6.48
CA MET A 52 -10.48 10.31 5.69
C MET A 52 -9.68 9.15 6.26
N ILE A 53 -9.48 9.10 7.58
CA ILE A 53 -8.73 8.02 8.25
C ILE A 53 -9.49 6.70 8.11
N GLU A 54 -10.80 6.68 8.41
CA GLU A 54 -11.66 5.50 8.25
C GLU A 54 -11.60 4.93 6.83
N ARG A 55 -11.72 5.81 5.83
CA ARG A 55 -11.62 5.43 4.42
C ARG A 55 -10.25 4.84 4.09
N ARG A 56 -9.17 5.39 4.64
CA ARG A 56 -7.80 4.89 4.42
C ARG A 56 -7.58 3.52 5.07
N ILE A 57 -8.02 3.34 6.31
CA ILE A 57 -7.98 2.04 7.00
C ILE A 57 -8.79 1.00 6.23
N LYS A 58 -10.02 1.33 5.82
CA LYS A 58 -10.87 0.44 5.00
C LYS A 58 -10.22 0.10 3.65
N ALA A 59 -9.55 1.08 3.03
CA ALA A 59 -8.86 0.86 1.76
C ALA A 59 -7.61 -0.02 1.89
N ALA A 60 -6.92 0.05 3.04
CA ALA A 60 -5.74 -0.78 3.34
C ALA A 60 -6.07 -2.27 3.48
N LYS A 61 -7.31 -2.62 3.83
CA LYS A 61 -7.78 -4.01 3.97
C LYS A 61 -6.86 -4.89 4.83
N PHE A 62 -6.54 -4.40 6.03
CA PHE A 62 -5.78 -5.21 6.99
C PHE A 62 -6.49 -6.55 7.26
N PRO A 63 -5.76 -7.68 7.32
CA PRO A 63 -6.35 -9.00 7.60
C PRO A 63 -6.95 -9.09 9.00
N SER A 64 -6.46 -8.28 9.94
CA SER A 64 -7.07 -8.05 11.25
C SER A 64 -6.70 -6.65 11.75
N THR A 65 -7.57 -6.04 12.56
CA THR A 65 -7.29 -4.77 13.22
C THR A 65 -6.47 -5.02 14.47
N LYS A 66 -5.15 -4.82 14.37
CA LYS A 66 -4.21 -4.91 15.49
C LYS A 66 -3.48 -3.57 15.64
N SER A 67 -3.63 -2.92 16.79
CA SER A 67 -2.93 -1.68 17.12
C SER A 67 -1.71 -1.96 17.99
N PHE A 68 -0.87 -0.95 18.19
CA PHE A 68 0.22 -1.06 19.17
C PHE A 68 -0.29 -1.17 20.61
N ASP A 69 -1.45 -0.60 20.91
CA ASP A 69 -2.06 -0.67 22.25
C ASP A 69 -2.40 -2.11 22.64
N SER A 70 -2.68 -2.98 21.66
CA SER A 70 -2.94 -4.40 21.88
C SER A 70 -1.69 -5.28 21.78
N PHE A 71 -0.50 -4.70 21.56
CA PHE A 71 0.74 -5.46 21.53
C PHE A 71 1.36 -5.52 22.93
N ASP A 72 1.47 -6.73 23.49
CA ASP A 72 2.18 -6.92 24.74
C ASP A 72 3.70 -7.03 24.50
N PHE A 73 4.39 -5.92 24.72
CA PHE A 73 5.86 -5.84 24.62
C PHE A 73 6.58 -6.76 25.60
N LYS A 74 5.92 -7.25 26.67
CA LYS A 74 6.53 -8.21 27.61
C LYS A 74 6.77 -9.58 26.98
N ILE A 75 5.97 -9.94 25.96
CA ILE A 75 6.12 -11.21 25.23
C ILE A 75 7.35 -11.20 24.33
N MET A 76 7.88 -10.02 23.99
CA MET A 76 9.06 -9.85 23.14
C MET A 76 10.06 -8.87 23.77
N PRO A 77 10.78 -9.27 24.84
CA PRO A 77 11.65 -8.37 25.61
C PRO A 77 12.81 -7.80 24.79
N GLY A 78 13.21 -8.45 23.70
CA GLY A 78 14.24 -7.96 22.77
C GLY A 78 13.75 -6.87 21.80
N LEU A 79 12.45 -6.57 21.76
CA LEU A 79 11.91 -5.51 20.90
C LEU A 79 12.11 -4.15 21.56
N ASN A 80 12.85 -3.26 20.89
CA ASN A 80 13.05 -1.89 21.34
C ASN A 80 11.72 -1.09 21.26
N LYS A 81 11.01 -1.00 22.39
CA LYS A 81 9.74 -0.28 22.49
C LYS A 81 9.87 1.21 22.14
N PRO A 82 10.86 1.98 22.64
CA PRO A 82 11.08 3.36 22.23
C PRO A 82 11.16 3.52 20.70
N LEU A 83 12.04 2.76 20.04
CA LEU A 83 12.18 2.79 18.58
C LEU A 83 10.87 2.41 17.88
N THR A 84 10.16 1.41 18.37
CA THR A 84 8.87 0.99 17.78
C THR A 84 7.84 2.10 17.83
N MET A 85 7.75 2.84 18.94
CA MET A 85 6.84 3.97 19.10
C MET A 85 7.26 5.19 18.28
N ASP A 86 8.56 5.41 18.10
CA ASP A 86 9.07 6.44 17.19
C ASP A 86 8.77 6.11 15.73
N LEU A 87 8.95 4.85 15.32
CA LEU A 87 8.55 4.38 13.99
C LEU A 87 7.03 4.53 13.78
N ALA A 88 6.20 4.36 14.80
CA ALA A 88 4.76 4.62 14.71
C ALA A 88 4.41 6.08 14.37
N ARG A 89 5.35 7.02 14.56
CA ARG A 89 5.18 8.40 14.08
C ARG A 89 5.33 8.50 12.57
N CYS A 90 5.83 7.49 11.86
CA CYS A 90 5.98 7.46 10.39
C CYS A 90 6.93 8.49 9.77
N ASP A 91 7.78 9.17 10.55
CA ASP A 91 8.76 10.13 9.98
C ASP A 91 9.80 9.43 9.09
N TYR A 92 10.01 8.13 9.31
CA TYR A 92 10.81 7.26 8.44
C TYR A 92 10.28 7.21 6.99
N VAL A 93 8.98 7.45 6.77
CA VAL A 93 8.37 7.46 5.44
C VAL A 93 8.82 8.69 4.65
N ASP A 94 8.87 9.85 5.30
CA ASP A 94 9.35 11.10 4.68
C ASP A 94 10.85 11.02 4.38
N ARG A 95 11.61 10.36 5.26
CA ARG A 95 13.05 10.08 5.08
C ARG A 95 13.37 8.92 4.13
N ARG A 96 12.36 8.18 3.66
CA ARG A 96 12.51 6.98 2.80
C ARG A 96 13.37 5.88 3.43
N GLU A 97 13.26 5.71 4.74
CA GLU A 97 13.96 4.67 5.51
C GLU A 97 13.16 3.36 5.51
N ASN A 98 13.86 2.23 5.41
CA ASN A 98 13.25 0.90 5.43
C ASN A 98 13.22 0.32 6.84
N ILE A 99 12.18 -0.45 7.16
CA ILE A 99 12.06 -1.18 8.43
C ILE A 99 12.13 -2.67 8.11
N ILE A 100 13.06 -3.37 8.76
CA ILE A 100 13.20 -4.82 8.68
C ILE A 100 13.02 -5.39 10.09
N ALA A 101 12.13 -6.37 10.24
CA ALA A 101 11.87 -7.05 11.51
C ALA A 101 12.24 -8.54 11.40
N PRO A 102 13.52 -8.93 11.61
CA PRO A 102 13.93 -10.33 11.57
C PRO A 102 13.44 -11.09 12.80
N GLY A 103 13.18 -12.40 12.67
CA GLY A 103 12.87 -13.27 13.82
C GLY A 103 12.03 -14.50 13.48
N ALA A 104 12.04 -15.49 14.38
CA ALA A 104 11.33 -16.77 14.26
C ALA A 104 9.81 -16.61 14.06
N SER A 105 9.13 -17.57 13.43
CA SER A 105 7.67 -17.51 13.25
C SER A 105 6.92 -17.32 14.59
N GLY A 106 5.78 -16.62 14.58
CA GLY A 106 4.97 -16.41 15.78
C GLY A 106 5.40 -15.28 16.72
N THR A 107 6.56 -14.64 16.51
CA THR A 107 7.12 -13.61 17.41
C THR A 107 6.47 -12.21 17.35
N GLY A 108 5.32 -12.06 16.69
CA GLY A 108 4.60 -10.77 16.62
C GLY A 108 5.02 -9.82 15.49
N LYS A 109 5.92 -10.21 14.58
CA LYS A 109 6.33 -9.40 13.41
C LYS A 109 5.14 -8.85 12.60
N THR A 110 4.17 -9.71 12.30
CA THR A 110 2.96 -9.31 11.57
C THR A 110 2.14 -8.30 12.37
N HIS A 111 2.06 -8.43 13.70
CA HIS A 111 1.34 -7.47 14.54
C HIS A 111 1.99 -6.09 14.48
N ILE A 112 3.32 -6.02 14.61
CA ILE A 112 4.07 -4.75 14.50
C ILE A 112 3.90 -4.12 13.12
N ALA A 113 3.98 -4.90 12.04
CA ALA A 113 3.76 -4.40 10.69
C ALA A 113 2.33 -3.83 10.50
N LEU A 114 1.32 -4.50 11.05
CA LEU A 114 -0.06 -4.02 11.03
C LEU A 114 -0.24 -2.75 11.87
N GLY A 115 0.39 -2.68 13.04
CA GLY A 115 0.40 -1.49 13.90
C GLY A 115 1.01 -0.27 13.20
N LEU A 116 2.18 -0.44 12.56
CA LEU A 116 2.82 0.61 11.75
C LEU A 116 1.93 1.05 10.59
N GLY A 117 1.30 0.10 9.89
CA GLY A 117 0.36 0.41 8.82
C GLY A 117 -0.86 1.20 9.31
N LEU A 118 -1.43 0.82 10.46
CA LEU A 118 -2.54 1.55 11.06
C LEU A 118 -2.14 2.98 11.44
N ALA A 119 -0.97 3.15 12.04
CA ALA A 119 -0.42 4.46 12.39
C ALA A 119 -0.18 5.33 11.15
N ALA A 120 0.32 4.76 10.06
CA ALA A 120 0.48 5.45 8.78
C ALA A 120 -0.88 5.94 8.23
N CYS A 121 -1.92 5.11 8.31
CA CYS A 121 -3.27 5.51 7.91
C CYS A 121 -3.84 6.64 8.78
N GLN A 122 -3.57 6.62 10.09
CA GLN A 122 -3.97 7.68 11.04
C GLN A 122 -3.24 9.01 10.78
N ARG A 123 -1.97 8.99 10.36
CA ARG A 123 -1.28 10.18 9.83
C ARG A 123 -1.78 10.64 8.46
N GLY A 124 -2.67 9.88 7.85
CA GLY A 124 -3.17 10.18 6.52
C GLY A 124 -2.19 9.84 5.40
N LEU A 125 -1.26 8.91 5.65
CA LEU A 125 -0.48 8.31 4.58
C LEU A 125 -1.37 7.32 3.81
N LYS A 126 -1.19 7.29 2.49
CA LYS A 126 -1.83 6.27 1.67
C LYS A 126 -0.90 5.06 1.69
N LEU A 127 -1.30 3.99 2.36
CA LEU A 127 -0.68 2.70 2.14
C LEU A 127 -1.02 2.28 0.70
N GLN A 128 -0.04 2.35 -0.20
CA GLN A 128 -0.23 1.85 -1.55
C GLN A 128 -0.51 0.35 -1.43
N ARG A 129 -1.71 -0.03 -1.84
CA ARG A 129 -2.08 -1.42 -2.06
C ARG A 129 -1.42 -1.85 -3.36
N LEU A 130 -0.09 -1.99 -3.35
CA LEU A 130 0.73 -2.31 -4.52
C LEU A 130 0.10 -3.46 -5.29
N GLN A 131 -0.33 -4.53 -4.60
CA GLN A 131 -1.06 -5.63 -5.22
C GLN A 131 -2.33 -5.22 -5.97
N LYS A 132 -3.22 -4.38 -5.37
CA LYS A 132 -4.43 -3.91 -6.06
C LYS A 132 -4.07 -3.01 -7.24
N GLN A 133 -3.13 -2.10 -7.03
CA GLN A 133 -2.65 -1.19 -8.06
C GLN A 133 -2.09 -1.96 -9.25
N LEU A 134 -1.24 -2.96 -9.01
CA LEU A 134 -0.68 -3.86 -10.02
C LEU A 134 -1.77 -4.70 -10.71
N THR A 135 -2.79 -5.17 -9.99
CA THR A 135 -3.89 -5.93 -10.62
C THR A 135 -4.89 -5.07 -11.39
N SER A 136 -5.03 -3.77 -11.08
CA SER A 136 -6.03 -2.90 -11.71
C SER A 136 -5.56 -2.18 -12.97
N GLN A 137 -4.27 -2.26 -13.33
CA GLN A 137 -3.78 -1.64 -14.58
C GLN A 137 -4.21 -2.43 -15.82
N ASN A 138 -4.41 -1.75 -16.95
CA ASN A 138 -4.65 -2.42 -18.23
C ASN A 138 -3.44 -3.25 -18.69
N LEU A 139 -2.22 -2.76 -18.46
CA LEU A 139 -0.95 -3.43 -18.75
C LEU A 139 -0.03 -3.38 -17.53
N LEU A 140 0.65 -4.49 -17.23
CA LEU A 140 1.70 -4.58 -16.22
C LEU A 140 3.00 -5.06 -16.89
N ILE A 141 4.09 -4.35 -16.68
CA ILE A 141 5.44 -4.77 -17.12
C ILE A 141 6.21 -5.21 -15.88
N ILE A 142 6.76 -6.42 -15.91
CA ILE A 142 7.63 -6.99 -14.88
C ILE A 142 9.00 -7.18 -15.53
N ASP A 143 9.99 -6.41 -15.08
CA ASP A 143 11.34 -6.45 -15.64
C ASP A 143 12.25 -7.33 -14.78
N GLU A 144 12.89 -8.33 -15.40
CA GLU A 144 13.87 -9.24 -14.79
C GLU A 144 13.47 -9.80 -13.40
N PRO A 145 12.30 -10.45 -13.25
CA PRO A 145 11.92 -11.02 -11.97
C PRO A 145 12.88 -12.17 -11.63
N GLY A 146 13.74 -11.96 -10.62
CA GLY A 146 14.69 -12.98 -10.16
C GLY A 146 16.16 -12.59 -10.24
N PHE A 147 16.53 -11.42 -10.77
CA PHE A 147 17.92 -10.93 -10.67
C PHE A 147 18.39 -10.80 -9.21
N VAL A 148 17.46 -10.48 -8.30
CA VAL A 148 17.64 -10.59 -6.85
C VAL A 148 16.71 -11.69 -6.35
N PRO A 149 17.19 -12.67 -5.55
CA PRO A 149 16.35 -13.73 -5.00
C PRO A 149 15.18 -13.11 -4.23
N LEU A 150 13.95 -13.37 -4.71
CA LEU A 150 12.76 -12.96 -3.97
C LEU A 150 12.71 -13.76 -2.67
N SER A 151 12.31 -13.11 -1.58
CA SER A 151 11.89 -13.86 -0.41
C SER A 151 10.71 -14.75 -0.79
N LYS A 152 10.56 -15.91 -0.13
CA LYS A 152 9.43 -16.81 -0.37
C LYS A 152 8.08 -16.09 -0.38
N SER A 153 7.88 -15.16 0.55
CA SER A 153 6.66 -14.32 0.61
C SER A 153 6.57 -13.29 -0.53
N GLY A 154 7.69 -12.73 -0.99
CA GLY A 154 7.74 -11.82 -2.15
C GLY A 154 7.39 -12.55 -3.45
N ALA A 155 7.93 -13.75 -3.64
CA ALA A 155 7.61 -14.65 -4.73
C ALA A 155 6.11 -15.01 -4.73
N GLU A 156 5.56 -15.44 -3.58
CA GLU A 156 4.14 -15.75 -3.42
C GLU A 156 3.24 -14.54 -3.75
N LEU A 157 3.62 -13.32 -3.33
CA LEU A 157 2.84 -12.11 -3.57
C LEU A 157 2.85 -11.69 -5.05
N LEU A 158 4.02 -11.72 -5.69
CA LEU A 158 4.16 -11.44 -7.13
C LEU A 158 3.35 -12.45 -7.94
N PHE A 159 3.43 -13.73 -7.55
CA PHE A 159 2.66 -14.80 -8.17
C PHE A 159 1.15 -14.59 -8.01
N GLU A 160 0.69 -14.12 -6.84
CA GLU A 160 -0.71 -13.79 -6.61
C GLU A 160 -1.19 -12.61 -7.48
N VAL A 161 -0.34 -11.59 -7.72
CA VAL A 161 -0.63 -10.50 -8.67
C VAL A 161 -0.84 -11.06 -10.07
N ILE A 162 0.11 -11.87 -10.53
CA ILE A 162 0.07 -12.51 -11.84
C ILE A 162 -1.21 -13.35 -11.99
N SER A 163 -1.49 -14.22 -11.02
CA SER A 163 -2.66 -15.09 -11.03
C SER A 163 -3.98 -14.31 -11.07
N ARG A 164 -4.07 -13.19 -10.35
CA ARG A 164 -5.28 -12.34 -10.34
C ARG A 164 -5.50 -11.59 -11.65
N ARG A 165 -4.47 -11.44 -12.48
CA ARG A 165 -4.52 -10.79 -13.79
C ARG A 165 -4.83 -11.78 -14.93
N TYR A 166 -4.76 -13.08 -14.69
CA TYR A 166 -5.20 -14.11 -15.63
C TYR A 166 -6.61 -13.80 -16.15
N GLU A 167 -6.77 -13.76 -17.48
CA GLU A 167 -8.00 -13.38 -18.20
C GLU A 167 -8.59 -12.01 -17.82
N ARG A 168 -7.84 -11.16 -17.12
CA ARG A 168 -8.32 -9.86 -16.60
C ARG A 168 -7.45 -8.67 -16.97
N GLY A 169 -6.17 -8.89 -17.31
CA GLY A 169 -5.28 -7.83 -17.77
C GLY A 169 -3.94 -8.36 -18.28
N SER A 170 -3.37 -7.68 -19.26
CA SER A 170 -2.13 -8.11 -19.93
C SER A 170 -0.90 -7.93 -19.04
N ILE A 171 0.08 -8.82 -19.19
CA ILE A 171 1.38 -8.74 -18.52
C ILE A 171 2.47 -8.90 -19.58
N ILE A 172 3.49 -8.04 -19.53
CA ILE A 172 4.77 -8.25 -20.22
C ILE A 172 5.79 -8.62 -19.16
N ILE A 173 6.55 -9.69 -19.39
CA ILE A 173 7.64 -10.09 -18.52
C ILE A 173 8.91 -10.19 -19.35
N THR A 174 9.97 -9.54 -18.89
CA THR A 174 11.33 -9.77 -19.41
C THR A 174 12.04 -10.71 -18.43
N SER A 175 12.84 -11.65 -18.94
CA SER A 175 13.63 -12.53 -18.09
C SER A 175 14.86 -13.00 -18.86
N ASN A 176 15.96 -13.17 -18.14
CA ASN A 176 17.17 -13.84 -18.63
C ASN A 176 17.15 -15.35 -18.34
N LEU A 177 16.15 -15.83 -17.60
CA LEU A 177 15.97 -17.25 -17.27
C LEU A 177 15.04 -17.93 -18.27
N PRO A 178 15.38 -19.13 -18.74
CA PRO A 178 14.49 -19.94 -19.55
C PRO A 178 13.26 -20.36 -18.72
N PHE A 179 12.17 -20.68 -19.40
CA PHE A 179 10.85 -20.79 -18.77
C PHE A 179 10.75 -21.91 -17.72
N ASP A 180 11.47 -23.00 -17.93
CA ASP A 180 11.60 -24.14 -17.03
C ASP A 180 12.26 -23.77 -15.68
N GLU A 181 13.14 -22.78 -15.66
CA GLU A 181 13.82 -22.29 -14.46
C GLU A 181 12.98 -21.29 -13.63
N TRP A 182 11.81 -20.84 -14.12
CA TRP A 182 10.98 -19.89 -13.37
C TRP A 182 10.42 -20.48 -12.07
N THR A 183 10.41 -21.81 -11.95
CA THR A 183 10.02 -22.49 -10.71
C THR A 183 10.95 -22.13 -9.54
N GLU A 184 12.21 -21.79 -9.81
CA GLU A 184 13.20 -21.36 -8.82
C GLU A 184 12.92 -19.93 -8.32
N VAL A 185 12.43 -19.05 -9.21
CA VAL A 185 12.07 -17.66 -8.87
C VAL A 185 10.82 -17.60 -8.00
N PHE A 186 9.84 -18.46 -8.28
CA PHE A 186 8.54 -18.44 -7.59
C PHE A 186 8.41 -19.43 -6.41
N GLY A 187 9.41 -20.29 -6.21
CA GLY A 187 9.61 -21.03 -4.97
C GLY A 187 8.45 -21.93 -4.52
N ALA A 188 8.13 -22.97 -5.30
CA ALA A 188 7.59 -24.26 -4.82
C ALA A 188 7.12 -25.17 -5.98
N GLU A 189 7.79 -26.31 -6.18
CA GLU A 189 7.45 -27.34 -7.18
C GLU A 189 5.98 -27.82 -7.15
N ARG A 190 5.29 -27.74 -5.99
CA ARG A 190 3.88 -28.17 -5.85
C ARG A 190 2.85 -27.10 -6.21
N LEU A 191 3.24 -25.83 -6.27
CA LEU A 191 2.32 -24.71 -6.55
C LEU A 191 2.49 -24.16 -7.98
N THR A 192 3.58 -24.47 -8.66
CA THR A 192 3.93 -23.88 -9.96
C THR A 192 3.30 -24.61 -11.15
N GLY A 193 3.22 -25.94 -11.20
CA GLY A 193 2.73 -26.66 -12.39
C GLY A 193 1.38 -26.18 -12.92
N ALA A 194 0.30 -26.32 -12.14
CA ALA A 194 -1.05 -25.89 -12.55
C ALA A 194 -1.27 -24.36 -12.52
N ARG A 195 -0.29 -23.57 -12.06
CA ARG A 195 -0.45 -22.11 -11.92
C ARG A 195 0.43 -21.31 -12.88
N LEU A 196 1.62 -21.80 -13.25
CA LEU A 196 2.40 -21.33 -14.39
C LEU A 196 1.63 -21.58 -15.68
N ASP A 197 0.87 -22.66 -15.75
CA ASP A 197 -0.05 -22.96 -16.85
C ASP A 197 -0.96 -21.78 -17.20
N ARG A 198 -1.44 -21.04 -16.19
CA ARG A 198 -2.26 -19.83 -16.40
C ARG A 198 -1.47 -18.67 -17.01
N LEU A 199 -0.17 -18.57 -16.74
CA LEU A 199 0.69 -17.56 -17.36
C LEU A 199 0.99 -17.92 -18.83
N THR A 200 1.07 -19.22 -19.14
CA THR A 200 1.44 -19.73 -20.47
C THR A 200 0.28 -20.02 -21.39
N HIS A 201 -0.96 -20.10 -20.87
CA HIS A 201 -2.12 -20.43 -21.68
C HIS A 201 -2.40 -19.38 -22.78
N HIS A 202 -2.29 -18.09 -22.45
CA HIS A 202 -2.50 -16.98 -23.40
C HIS A 202 -1.26 -16.09 -23.47
N VAL A 203 -0.18 -16.64 -24.05
CA VAL A 203 1.13 -15.96 -24.14
C VAL A 203 1.57 -15.80 -25.58
N ASN A 204 2.25 -14.69 -25.87
CA ASN A 204 3.09 -14.55 -27.05
C ASN A 204 4.53 -14.51 -26.57
N ILE A 205 5.37 -15.41 -27.09
CA ILE A 205 6.77 -15.53 -26.70
C ILE A 205 7.61 -14.80 -27.74
N LEU A 206 8.40 -13.83 -27.27
CA LEU A 206 9.42 -13.15 -28.08
C LEU A 206 10.79 -13.67 -27.65
N GLU A 207 11.38 -14.55 -28.44
CA GLU A 207 12.73 -15.03 -28.20
C GLU A 207 13.76 -13.93 -28.53
N MET A 208 14.44 -13.43 -27.51
CA MET A 208 15.47 -12.41 -27.65
C MET A 208 16.88 -13.03 -27.73
N ASN A 209 17.04 -13.98 -28.66
CA ASN A 209 18.30 -14.66 -28.90
C ASN A 209 19.18 -13.80 -29.81
N GLY A 210 20.25 -13.21 -29.27
CA GLY A 210 21.15 -12.36 -30.04
C GLY A 210 22.34 -11.84 -29.22
N GLU A 211 23.33 -11.28 -29.91
CA GLU A 211 24.48 -10.66 -29.23
C GLU A 211 24.04 -9.44 -28.41
N SER A 212 24.69 -9.25 -27.25
CA SER A 212 24.40 -8.09 -26.40
C SER A 212 24.69 -6.79 -27.14
N TYR A 213 23.64 -6.01 -27.34
CA TYR A 213 23.74 -4.67 -27.93
C TYR A 213 24.71 -3.77 -27.16
N ARG A 214 24.75 -3.92 -25.81
CA ARG A 214 25.68 -3.17 -24.94
C ARG A 214 27.14 -3.57 -25.19
N LEU A 215 27.44 -4.86 -25.30
CA LEU A 215 28.79 -5.33 -25.60
C LEU A 215 29.24 -4.89 -27.00
N ASN A 216 28.34 -4.92 -27.99
CA ASN A 216 28.65 -4.49 -29.34
C ASN A 216 28.94 -2.98 -29.43
N GLN A 217 28.24 -2.15 -28.65
CA GLN A 217 28.58 -0.73 -28.52
C GLN A 217 29.94 -0.50 -27.84
N ILE A 218 30.29 -1.29 -26.81
CA ILE A 218 31.60 -1.22 -26.15
C ILE A 218 32.71 -1.64 -27.13
N ARG A 219 32.52 -2.73 -27.89
CA ARG A 219 33.44 -3.17 -28.93
C ARG A 219 33.61 -2.09 -30.00
N ALA A 220 32.52 -1.50 -30.49
CA ALA A 220 32.55 -0.43 -31.48
C ALA A 220 33.30 0.83 -30.99
N LYS A 221 33.13 1.20 -29.71
CA LYS A 221 33.88 2.31 -29.08
C LYS A 221 35.37 2.02 -28.88
N ARG A 222 35.77 0.75 -28.74
CA ARG A 222 37.20 0.36 -28.67
C ARG A 222 37.86 0.26 -30.06
N LEU A 223 37.06 0.10 -31.11
CA LEU A 223 37.50 -0.02 -32.51
C LEU A 223 37.47 1.32 -33.26
N THR A 224 36.99 2.38 -32.64
CA THR A 224 37.13 3.76 -33.14
C THR A 224 38.38 4.37 -32.49
N PRO A 225 39.42 4.72 -33.27
CA PRO A 225 40.67 5.29 -32.77
C PRO A 225 40.48 6.68 -32.14
#